data_AF-A0A3M0HRK3-F1
#
_entry.id   AF-A0A3M0HRK3-F1
#
_cell.length_a   1.000
_cell.length_b   1.000
_cell.length_c   1.000
_cell.angle_alpha   90.00
_cell.angle_beta   90.00
_cell.angle_gamma   90.00
#
_symmetry.space_group_name_H-M   'P 1'
#
loop_
_entity.id
_entity.type
_entity.pdbx_description
1 polymer ?
#
loop_
_entity_poly.entity_id
_entity_poly.type
_entity_poly.pdbx_seq_one_letter_code
_entity_poly.pdbx_strand_id
1 'polypeptide(L)'
;MLAPGDSFELPGPLTVRLSPHSLNERLDIDVEPGDGAEDIDSQNDYAVLQIGAENTADFSVTGDVISAVAGETATAELTFKNNGPAWFGNLGSGDPVAEVRLIVPEGTTVIGVPSGCYPRTLDGGYYPKQTGAPRYDCNLRYWVLEDTQRTFAFSVRIDTLVPGATGAVSIHPPFGEFGEYPFDFDPDLTNNTAVLAVN
;
A
#
# COMPACT_ATOMS: atom_id res chain seq x y z
N MET A 1 45.85 -4.85 -11.38
CA MET A 1 45.04 -3.97 -12.24
C MET A 1 44.57 -4.80 -13.42
N LEU A 2 43.30 -4.69 -13.74
CA LEU A 2 42.69 -5.25 -14.96
C LEU A 2 42.77 -4.18 -16.04
N ALA A 3 43.20 -4.53 -17.25
CA ALA A 3 43.16 -3.65 -18.41
C ALA A 3 41.73 -3.51 -18.96
N PRO A 4 41.41 -2.47 -19.75
CA PRO A 4 40.14 -2.39 -20.47
C PRO A 4 39.90 -3.66 -21.30
N GLY A 5 38.80 -4.37 -21.02
CA GLY A 5 38.44 -5.65 -21.65
C GLY A 5 38.88 -6.90 -20.88
N ASP A 6 39.64 -6.76 -19.78
CA ASP A 6 39.95 -7.88 -18.91
C ASP A 6 38.71 -8.31 -18.12
N SER A 7 38.61 -9.61 -17.85
CA SER A 7 37.62 -10.18 -16.95
C SER A 7 38.31 -10.67 -15.68
N PHE A 8 37.59 -10.65 -14.56
CA PHE A 8 38.01 -11.30 -13.33
C PHE A 8 36.84 -12.12 -12.77
N GLU A 9 37.16 -13.16 -12.02
CA GLU A 9 36.17 -14.00 -11.36
C GLU A 9 36.10 -13.66 -9.88
N LEU A 10 34.88 -13.61 -9.34
CA LEU A 10 34.67 -13.50 -7.88
C LEU A 10 35.04 -14.83 -7.21
N PRO A 11 35.60 -14.82 -5.97
CA PRO A 11 36.23 -15.98 -5.34
C PRO A 11 35.29 -17.14 -4.91
N GLY A 12 34.10 -17.28 -5.50
CA GLY A 12 33.20 -18.42 -5.30
C GLY A 12 31.81 -18.18 -5.91
N PRO A 13 30.94 -19.21 -5.97
CA PRO A 13 29.56 -19.00 -6.35
C PRO A 13 28.86 -18.15 -5.27
N LEU A 14 28.39 -16.97 -5.66
CA LEU A 14 27.53 -16.14 -4.83
C LEU A 14 26.24 -16.93 -4.53
N THR A 15 25.97 -17.19 -3.25
CA THR A 15 24.76 -17.88 -2.81
C THR A 15 23.83 -16.88 -2.16
N VAL A 16 22.65 -16.69 -2.74
CA VAL A 16 21.57 -15.88 -2.17
C VAL A 16 20.58 -16.80 -1.45
N ARG A 17 20.23 -16.48 -0.20
CA ARG A 17 19.13 -17.11 0.52
C ARG A 17 18.03 -16.08 0.71
N LEU A 18 16.83 -16.39 0.25
CA LEU A 18 15.67 -15.51 0.40
C LEU A 18 15.22 -15.48 1.87
N SER A 19 14.69 -14.35 2.31
CA SER A 19 14.17 -14.23 3.67
C SER A 19 12.97 -15.16 3.86
N PRO A 20 12.75 -15.67 5.09
CA PRO A 20 11.48 -16.29 5.44
C PRO A 20 10.32 -15.38 5.04
N HIS A 21 9.28 -15.94 4.43
CA HIS A 21 8.07 -15.22 3.99
C HIS A 21 8.23 -14.30 2.77
N SER A 22 9.34 -14.31 2.03
CA SER A 22 9.45 -13.47 0.83
C SER A 22 8.41 -13.80 -0.25
N LEU A 23 7.83 -12.75 -0.83
CA LEU A 23 7.13 -12.79 -2.12
C LEU A 23 8.06 -12.34 -3.25
N ASN A 24 8.78 -11.24 -3.02
CA ASN A 24 9.86 -10.74 -3.88
C ASN A 24 11.04 -10.32 -3.00
N GLU A 25 12.26 -10.62 -3.44
CA GLU A 25 13.51 -10.12 -2.84
C GLU A 25 14.24 -9.24 -3.85
N ARG A 26 14.99 -8.25 -3.35
CA ARG A 26 15.84 -7.38 -4.16
C ARG A 26 17.31 -7.59 -3.80
N LEU A 27 18.14 -7.85 -4.79
CA LEU A 27 19.60 -7.86 -4.69
C LEU A 27 20.16 -6.70 -5.52
N ASP A 28 20.88 -5.81 -4.85
CA ASP A 28 21.66 -4.73 -5.46
C ASP A 28 23.14 -5.11 -5.47
N ILE A 29 23.78 -4.97 -6.62
CA ILE A 29 25.22 -5.19 -6.79
C ILE A 29 25.80 -3.90 -7.35
N ASP A 30 26.57 -3.19 -6.54
CA ASP A 30 27.24 -1.94 -6.90
C ASP A 30 28.73 -2.19 -7.15
N VAL A 31 29.33 -1.36 -8.00
CA VAL A 31 30.78 -1.27 -8.19
C VAL A 31 31.24 0.16 -7.93
N GLU A 32 32.45 0.33 -7.41
CA GLU A 32 33.06 1.65 -7.27
C GLU A 32 34.34 1.69 -8.11
N PRO A 33 34.60 2.77 -8.86
CA PRO A 33 35.85 2.91 -9.61
C PRO A 33 37.08 2.85 -8.68
N GLY A 34 38.00 1.95 -9.00
CA GLY A 34 39.25 1.78 -8.26
C GLY A 34 40.27 2.90 -8.53
N ASP A 35 41.31 2.95 -7.69
CA ASP A 35 42.52 3.76 -7.90
C ASP A 35 42.27 5.28 -8.09
N GLY A 36 41.16 5.80 -7.54
CA GLY A 36 40.82 7.22 -7.59
C GLY A 36 40.39 7.71 -8.97
N ALA A 37 39.97 6.79 -9.85
CA ALA A 37 39.35 7.14 -11.12
C ALA A 37 38.09 8.01 -10.89
N GLU A 38 37.92 9.03 -11.72
CA GLU A 38 36.72 9.86 -11.69
C GLU A 38 35.54 9.09 -12.27
N ASP A 39 34.55 8.89 -11.42
CA ASP A 39 33.25 8.37 -11.82
C ASP A 39 32.44 9.49 -12.48
N ILE A 40 32.12 9.28 -13.76
CA ILE A 40 31.38 10.26 -14.55
C ILE A 40 29.89 10.26 -14.15
N ASP A 41 29.36 9.13 -13.65
CA ASP A 41 27.97 8.99 -13.25
C ASP A 41 27.75 7.81 -12.26
N SER A 42 27.98 8.10 -10.98
CA SER A 42 27.75 7.19 -9.84
C SER A 42 26.34 6.61 -9.71
N GLN A 43 25.36 7.11 -10.48
CA GLN A 43 24.00 6.59 -10.44
C GLN A 43 23.78 5.39 -11.35
N ASN A 44 24.79 4.91 -12.09
CA ASN A 44 24.64 3.80 -13.02
C ASN A 44 25.60 2.62 -12.75
N ASP A 45 26.38 2.70 -11.69
CA ASP A 45 27.36 1.67 -11.29
C ASP A 45 26.74 0.49 -10.54
N TYR A 46 25.50 0.10 -10.88
CA TYR A 46 24.81 -0.98 -10.21
C TYR A 46 23.97 -1.87 -11.14
N ALA A 47 23.77 -3.10 -10.70
CA ALA A 47 22.79 -4.03 -11.26
C ALA A 47 21.79 -4.44 -10.18
N VAL A 48 20.50 -4.47 -10.56
CA VAL A 48 19.41 -4.88 -9.68
C VAL A 48 18.80 -6.17 -10.20
N LEU A 49 18.61 -7.13 -9.31
CA LEU A 49 17.81 -8.31 -9.58
C LEU A 49 16.64 -8.39 -8.60
N GLN A 50 15.44 -8.57 -9.13
CA GLN A 50 14.29 -8.98 -8.35
C GLN A 50 14.10 -10.50 -8.48
N ILE A 51 13.99 -11.18 -7.34
CA ILE A 51 13.82 -12.62 -7.26
C ILE A 51 12.44 -12.91 -6.70
N GLY A 52 11.58 -13.52 -7.52
CA GLY A 52 10.28 -14.01 -7.07
C GLY A 52 10.41 -15.36 -6.34
N ALA A 53 9.64 -15.53 -5.27
CA ALA A 53 9.48 -16.81 -4.59
C ALA A 53 8.11 -17.43 -4.95
N GLU A 54 8.01 -18.76 -4.92
CA GLU A 54 6.73 -19.46 -4.98
C GLU A 54 5.98 -19.27 -3.65
N ASN A 55 5.30 -18.13 -3.51
CA ASN A 55 4.62 -17.72 -2.29
C ASN A 55 3.46 -16.76 -2.64
N THR A 56 2.57 -16.51 -1.69
CA THR A 56 1.43 -15.58 -1.85
C THR A 56 1.24 -14.74 -0.59
N ALA A 57 0.79 -13.50 -0.76
CA ALA A 57 0.24 -12.71 0.33
C ALA A 57 -1.29 -12.73 0.22
N ASP A 58 -2.00 -12.32 1.26
CA ASP A 58 -3.47 -12.26 1.27
C ASP A 58 -3.84 -10.94 1.92
N PHE A 59 -4.25 -9.96 1.11
CA PHE A 59 -4.61 -8.65 1.61
C PHE A 59 -6.09 -8.64 1.91
N SER A 60 -6.47 -8.03 3.03
CA SER A 60 -7.87 -7.94 3.43
C SER A 60 -8.14 -6.61 4.12
N VAL A 61 -9.39 -6.16 4.02
CA VAL A 61 -9.86 -4.98 4.73
C VAL A 61 -11.09 -5.27 5.55
N THR A 62 -11.17 -4.64 6.71
CA THR A 62 -12.40 -4.54 7.49
C THR A 62 -12.82 -3.09 7.59
N GLY A 63 -14.12 -2.83 7.49
CA GLY A 63 -14.72 -1.56 7.87
C GLY A 63 -15.23 -1.60 9.30
N ASP A 64 -16.12 -0.67 9.63
CA ASP A 64 -16.62 -0.47 10.99
C ASP A 64 -18.14 -0.29 10.98
N VAL A 65 -18.72 -0.28 12.18
CA VAL A 65 -20.11 0.09 12.42
C VAL A 65 -20.13 1.24 13.41
N ILE A 66 -20.44 2.44 12.93
CA ILE A 66 -20.51 3.65 13.76
C ILE A 66 -21.95 4.05 14.04
N SER A 67 -22.20 4.59 15.22
CA SER A 67 -23.52 5.11 15.61
C SER A 67 -23.36 6.38 16.45
N ALA A 68 -24.12 7.42 16.10
CA ALA A 68 -24.20 8.68 16.83
C ALA A 68 -25.51 9.41 16.46
N VAL A 69 -25.94 10.38 17.26
CA VAL A 69 -27.08 11.20 16.85
C VAL A 69 -26.65 12.22 15.79
N ALA A 70 -27.61 12.71 14.99
CA ALA A 70 -27.33 13.74 14.00
C ALA A 70 -26.72 14.98 14.66
N GLY A 71 -25.62 15.48 14.08
CA GLY A 71 -24.77 16.55 14.59
C GLY A 71 -23.56 16.07 15.40
N GLU A 72 -23.58 14.84 15.92
CA GLU A 72 -22.46 14.28 16.68
C GLU A 72 -21.40 13.62 15.78
N THR A 73 -20.25 13.33 16.39
CA THR A 73 -19.09 12.73 15.73
C THR A 73 -18.82 11.35 16.32
N ALA A 74 -18.51 10.40 15.44
CA ALA A 74 -18.00 9.08 15.80
C ALA A 74 -16.62 8.86 15.15
N THR A 75 -15.84 7.96 15.74
CA THR A 75 -14.61 7.45 15.11
C THR A 75 -14.98 6.25 14.27
N ALA A 76 -14.56 6.24 12.99
CA ALA A 76 -14.72 5.12 12.08
C ALA A 76 -13.35 4.50 11.77
N GLU A 77 -13.19 3.20 12.02
CA GLU A 77 -11.91 2.51 11.84
C GLU A 77 -11.91 1.60 10.61
N LEU A 78 -11.01 1.87 9.67
CA LEU A 78 -10.77 0.98 8.52
C LEU A 78 -9.46 0.25 8.74
N THR A 79 -9.46 -1.08 8.68
CA THR A 79 -8.26 -1.86 9.01
C THR A 79 -7.83 -2.72 7.83
N PHE A 80 -6.63 -2.45 7.33
CA PHE A 80 -5.89 -3.34 6.45
C PHE A 80 -5.23 -4.46 7.25
N LYS A 81 -5.16 -5.65 6.67
CA LYS A 81 -4.33 -6.74 7.14
C LYS A 81 -3.76 -7.56 5.99
N ASN A 82 -2.47 -7.91 6.10
CA ASN A 82 -1.90 -9.04 5.37
C ASN A 82 -2.08 -10.32 6.21
N ASN A 83 -2.73 -11.33 5.65
CA ASN A 83 -2.94 -12.64 6.29
C ASN A 83 -1.83 -13.64 5.96
N GLY A 84 -0.82 -13.21 5.18
CA GLY A 84 0.33 -14.01 4.80
C GLY A 84 -0.02 -15.06 3.75
N PRO A 85 0.78 -16.11 3.60
CA PRO A 85 2.04 -16.37 4.30
C PRO A 85 3.22 -15.49 3.88
N ALA A 86 3.11 -14.68 2.83
CA ALA A 86 4.20 -13.83 2.35
C ALA A 86 4.11 -12.38 2.85
N TRP A 87 5.27 -11.73 2.99
CA TRP A 87 5.40 -10.28 3.02
C TRP A 87 5.46 -9.75 1.58
N PHE A 88 5.10 -8.49 1.36
CA PHE A 88 5.14 -7.85 0.04
C PHE A 88 5.75 -6.44 0.14
N GLY A 89 6.50 -6.03 -0.89
CA GLY A 89 7.04 -4.69 -0.96
C GLY A 89 7.45 -4.26 -2.37
N ASN A 90 7.21 -2.99 -2.67
CA ASN A 90 7.64 -2.29 -3.88
C ASN A 90 9.02 -1.67 -3.65
N LEU A 91 10.03 -2.50 -3.38
CA LEU A 91 11.37 -2.06 -2.99
C LEU A 91 12.10 -1.24 -4.07
N GLY A 92 11.72 -1.43 -5.34
CA GLY A 92 12.31 -0.68 -6.46
C GLY A 92 11.72 0.71 -6.66
N SER A 93 10.38 0.85 -6.62
CA SER A 93 9.74 2.15 -6.87
C SER A 93 9.57 2.99 -5.61
N GLY A 94 9.45 2.34 -4.44
CA GLY A 94 9.10 3.02 -3.19
C GLY A 94 7.61 3.39 -3.10
N ASP A 95 6.78 2.98 -4.06
CA ASP A 95 5.34 3.23 -4.04
C ASP A 95 4.66 2.45 -2.91
N PRO A 96 3.54 2.96 -2.35
CA PRO A 96 2.69 2.18 -1.45
C PRO A 96 2.37 0.79 -2.02
N VAL A 97 2.36 -0.24 -1.18
CA VAL A 97 1.96 -1.59 -1.64
C VAL A 97 0.51 -1.62 -2.11
N ALA A 98 -0.34 -0.82 -1.49
CA ALA A 98 -1.73 -0.63 -1.83
C ALA A 98 -2.28 0.63 -1.14
N GLU A 99 -3.48 1.02 -1.54
CA GLU A 99 -4.30 2.04 -0.89
C GLU A 99 -5.59 1.41 -0.32
N VAL A 100 -5.94 1.79 0.90
CA VAL A 100 -7.28 1.53 1.47
C VAL A 100 -8.19 2.70 1.13
N ARG A 101 -9.23 2.43 0.36
CA ARG A 101 -10.20 3.43 -0.07
C ARG A 101 -11.43 3.42 0.81
N LEU A 102 -11.91 4.61 1.14
CA LEU A 102 -13.22 4.87 1.71
C LEU A 102 -14.06 5.66 0.71
N ILE A 103 -15.24 5.15 0.36
CA ILE A 103 -16.35 5.95 -0.14
C ILE A 103 -17.21 6.34 1.04
N VAL A 104 -17.34 7.64 1.28
CA VAL A 104 -17.99 8.16 2.50
C VAL A 104 -19.49 7.84 2.48
N PRO A 105 -20.06 7.27 3.56
CA PRO A 105 -21.49 6.98 3.65
C PRO A 105 -22.35 8.23 3.48
N GLU A 106 -23.51 8.09 2.82
CA GLU A 106 -24.50 9.16 2.75
C GLU A 106 -24.92 9.65 4.14
N GLY A 107 -25.20 10.95 4.26
CA GLY A 107 -25.62 11.55 5.53
C GLY A 107 -24.47 11.76 6.52
N THR A 108 -23.21 11.60 6.09
CA THR A 108 -22.03 11.83 6.92
C THR A 108 -21.00 12.74 6.25
N THR A 109 -20.18 13.38 7.08
CA THR A 109 -19.05 14.21 6.67
C THR A 109 -17.81 13.79 7.44
N VAL A 110 -16.73 13.46 6.74
CA VAL A 110 -15.41 13.30 7.36
C VAL A 110 -14.89 14.66 7.81
N ILE A 111 -14.68 14.83 9.11
CA ILE A 111 -14.17 16.06 9.74
C ILE A 111 -12.75 15.91 10.33
N GLY A 112 -12.24 14.68 10.42
CA GLY A 112 -10.86 14.38 10.79
C GLY A 112 -10.31 13.24 9.96
N VAL A 113 -9.11 13.43 9.39
CA VAL A 113 -8.49 12.50 8.44
C VAL A 113 -7.19 11.98 9.06
N PRO A 114 -7.00 10.64 9.14
CA PRO A 114 -5.77 10.07 9.67
C PRO A 114 -4.59 10.30 8.73
N SER A 115 -3.37 10.16 9.27
CA SER A 115 -2.15 10.33 8.47
C SER A 115 -2.04 9.27 7.36
N GLY A 116 -1.58 9.72 6.19
CA GLY A 116 -1.45 8.87 5.00
C GLY A 116 -2.74 8.74 4.17
N CYS A 117 -3.83 9.41 4.55
CA CYS A 117 -5.06 9.45 3.77
C CYS A 117 -5.26 10.78 3.03
N TYR A 118 -5.70 10.69 1.78
CA TYR A 118 -5.81 11.83 0.87
C TYR A 118 -7.23 11.97 0.34
N PRO A 119 -7.82 13.18 0.40
CA PRO A 119 -9.16 13.44 -0.11
C PRO A 119 -9.18 13.38 -1.64
N ARG A 120 -10.22 12.76 -2.21
CA ARG A 120 -10.45 12.68 -3.66
C ARG A 120 -11.88 13.05 -4.01
N THR A 121 -12.08 13.48 -5.25
CA THR A 121 -13.43 13.45 -5.84
C THR A 121 -13.86 11.98 -6.02
N LEU A 122 -15.15 11.75 -6.26
CA LEU A 122 -15.66 10.37 -6.34
C LEU A 122 -15.00 9.56 -7.47
N ASP A 123 -14.65 10.24 -8.57
CA ASP A 123 -13.91 9.74 -9.74
C ASP A 123 -12.37 9.74 -9.56
N GLY A 124 -11.86 9.95 -8.34
CA GLY A 124 -10.43 9.83 -8.02
C GLY A 124 -9.58 11.07 -8.31
N GLY A 125 -10.20 12.15 -8.78
CA GLY A 125 -9.56 13.44 -9.02
C GLY A 125 -9.15 14.18 -7.74
N TYR A 126 -8.44 15.31 -7.95
CA TYR A 126 -8.01 16.20 -6.87
C TYR A 126 -9.20 16.82 -6.15
N TYR A 127 -9.20 16.78 -4.82
CA TYR A 127 -10.17 17.46 -3.98
C TYR A 127 -9.49 18.56 -3.15
N PRO A 128 -10.03 19.81 -3.14
CA PRO A 128 -9.28 20.98 -2.67
C PRO A 128 -9.17 21.15 -1.14
N LYS A 129 -9.88 20.34 -0.34
CA LYS A 129 -9.86 20.43 1.13
C LYS A 129 -9.53 19.09 1.76
N GLN A 130 -8.91 19.09 2.94
CA GLN A 130 -8.62 17.83 3.64
C GLN A 130 -9.91 17.09 4.05
N THR A 131 -10.95 17.82 4.45
CA THR A 131 -12.20 17.25 5.00
C THR A 131 -13.39 17.45 4.04
N GLY A 132 -14.44 16.63 4.23
CA GLY A 132 -15.69 16.71 3.46
C GLY A 132 -15.60 16.17 2.02
N ALA A 133 -14.54 15.43 1.69
CA ALA A 133 -14.45 14.75 0.41
C ALA A 133 -15.40 13.53 0.39
N PRO A 134 -15.97 13.17 -0.78
CA PRO A 134 -16.80 11.96 -0.92
C PRO A 134 -15.97 10.67 -0.90
N ARG A 135 -14.66 10.77 -1.09
CA ARG A 135 -13.72 9.64 -1.18
C ARG A 135 -12.41 9.98 -0.49
N TYR A 136 -11.79 8.98 0.13
CA TYR A 136 -10.45 9.04 0.68
C TYR A 136 -9.66 7.81 0.25
N ASP A 137 -8.44 8.01 -0.23
CA ASP A 137 -7.49 6.92 -0.50
C ASP A 137 -6.35 7.00 0.52
N CYS A 138 -6.09 5.88 1.22
CA CYS A 138 -5.16 5.80 2.33
C CYS A 138 -3.96 4.91 2.00
N ASN A 139 -2.78 5.52 1.91
CA ASN A 139 -1.57 4.82 1.51
C ASN A 139 -1.10 3.90 2.64
N LEU A 140 -0.80 2.65 2.27
CA LEU A 140 0.07 1.80 3.07
C LEU A 140 1.54 2.21 2.85
N ARG A 141 2.44 1.59 3.59
CA ARG A 141 3.88 1.72 3.34
C ARG A 141 4.25 1.02 2.03
N TYR A 142 5.45 1.27 1.55
CA TYR A 142 6.00 0.57 0.38
C TYR A 142 6.33 -0.91 0.65
N TRP A 143 6.13 -1.38 1.88
CA TRP A 143 6.22 -2.79 2.28
C TRP A 143 5.26 -3.11 3.43
N VAL A 144 4.88 -4.38 3.53
CA VAL A 144 4.11 -4.97 4.63
C VAL A 144 4.62 -6.37 4.93
N LEU A 145 4.75 -6.74 6.20
CA LEU A 145 5.04 -8.12 6.65
C LEU A 145 3.84 -9.03 6.42
N GLU A 146 4.08 -10.33 6.53
CA GLU A 146 3.08 -11.40 6.41
C GLU A 146 1.93 -11.31 7.43
N ASP A 147 2.09 -10.53 8.50
CA ASP A 147 1.09 -10.36 9.56
C ASP A 147 0.73 -8.89 9.81
N THR A 148 1.19 -7.97 8.93
CA THR A 148 1.02 -6.53 9.15
C THR A 148 -0.46 -6.16 9.22
N GLN A 149 -0.81 -5.42 10.27
CA GLN A 149 -2.11 -4.77 10.43
C GLN A 149 -1.94 -3.25 10.51
N ARG A 150 -2.80 -2.51 9.81
CA ARG A 150 -2.81 -1.05 9.83
C ARG A 150 -4.24 -0.51 9.87
N THR A 151 -4.54 0.26 10.91
CA THR A 151 -5.84 0.91 11.08
C THR A 151 -5.77 2.41 10.75
N PHE A 152 -6.78 2.89 10.02
CA PHE A 152 -7.03 4.28 9.70
C PHE A 152 -8.29 4.75 10.42
N ALA A 153 -8.11 5.58 11.45
CA ALA A 153 -9.21 6.10 12.26
C ALA A 153 -9.66 7.48 11.76
N PHE A 154 -10.82 7.53 11.12
CA PHE A 154 -11.45 8.77 10.67
C PHE A 154 -12.35 9.35 11.76
N SER A 155 -12.42 10.67 11.86
CA SER A 155 -13.48 11.34 12.63
C SER A 155 -14.60 11.73 11.68
N VAL A 156 -15.78 11.14 11.87
CA VAL A 156 -16.94 11.26 10.98
C VAL A 156 -18.08 11.93 11.75
N ARG A 157 -18.58 13.06 11.24
CA ARG A 157 -19.81 13.68 11.74
C ARG A 157 -21.01 13.05 11.04
N ILE A 158 -22.03 12.67 11.79
CA ILE A 158 -23.31 12.24 11.24
C ILE A 158 -24.14 13.50 11.00
N ASP A 159 -24.33 13.90 9.75
CA ASP A 159 -25.11 15.09 9.41
C ASP A 159 -26.61 14.81 9.47
N THR A 160 -27.02 13.64 9.00
CA THR A 160 -28.40 13.17 9.01
C THR A 160 -28.40 11.66 9.03
N LEU A 161 -29.29 11.07 9.84
CA LEU A 161 -29.42 9.62 9.87
C LEU A 161 -30.19 9.15 8.62
N VAL A 162 -29.48 8.47 7.73
CA VAL A 162 -30.05 7.82 6.55
C VAL A 162 -30.14 6.32 6.84
N PRO A 163 -31.35 5.74 6.96
CA PRO A 163 -31.51 4.33 7.31
C PRO A 163 -30.76 3.39 6.37
N GLY A 164 -29.86 2.56 6.91
CA GLY A 164 -29.07 1.62 6.14
C GLY A 164 -27.94 2.25 5.32
N ALA A 165 -27.54 3.49 5.64
CA ALA A 165 -26.41 4.12 4.96
C ALA A 165 -25.12 3.33 5.20
N THR A 166 -24.45 3.00 4.10
CA THR A 166 -23.16 2.33 4.10
C THR A 166 -22.20 3.06 3.17
N GLY A 167 -20.98 3.26 3.65
CA GLY A 167 -19.81 3.55 2.82
C GLY A 167 -19.18 2.27 2.31
N ALA A 168 -18.48 2.36 1.20
CA ALA A 168 -17.70 1.24 0.65
C ALA A 168 -16.25 1.36 1.10
N VAL A 169 -15.66 0.24 1.50
CA VAL A 169 -14.25 0.13 1.87
C VAL A 169 -13.59 -0.90 0.97
N SER A 170 -12.45 -0.58 0.37
CA SER A 170 -11.77 -1.49 -0.55
C SER A 170 -10.26 -1.31 -0.55
N ILE A 171 -9.51 -2.33 -0.95
CA ILE A 171 -8.06 -2.24 -1.19
C ILE A 171 -7.80 -2.29 -2.69
N HIS A 172 -6.93 -1.42 -3.18
CA HIS A 172 -6.50 -1.43 -4.58
C HIS A 172 -5.03 -0.98 -4.72
N PRO A 173 -4.35 -1.25 -5.85
CA PRO A 173 -3.03 -0.68 -6.14
C PRO A 173 -3.05 0.86 -6.09
N PRO A 174 -1.91 1.57 -5.91
CA PRO A 174 -1.87 3.04 -5.83
C PRO A 174 -2.25 3.76 -7.15
N PHE A 175 -2.71 3.02 -8.14
CA PHE A 175 -3.16 3.50 -9.44
C PHE A 175 -4.48 2.81 -9.82
N GLY A 176 -5.28 3.50 -10.65
CA GLY A 176 -6.53 2.96 -11.17
C GLY A 176 -7.68 2.90 -10.16
N GLU A 177 -8.78 2.31 -10.61
CA GLU A 177 -9.97 2.11 -9.80
C GLU A 177 -10.03 0.69 -9.19
N PHE A 178 -10.75 0.55 -8.07
CA PHE A 178 -10.95 -0.75 -7.45
C PHE A 178 -11.58 -1.73 -8.45
N GLY A 179 -11.02 -2.94 -8.54
CA GLY A 179 -11.46 -4.01 -9.44
C GLY A 179 -10.90 -3.95 -10.86
N GLU A 180 -10.21 -2.87 -11.24
CA GLU A 180 -9.55 -2.76 -12.55
C GLU A 180 -8.24 -3.55 -12.60
N TYR A 181 -7.47 -3.48 -11.51
CA TYR A 181 -6.16 -4.12 -11.36
C TYR A 181 -6.14 -4.99 -10.10
N PRO A 182 -6.59 -6.25 -10.17
CA PRO A 182 -6.51 -7.16 -9.02
C PRO A 182 -5.06 -7.49 -8.65
N PHE A 183 -4.82 -7.84 -7.39
CA PHE A 183 -3.50 -8.28 -6.93
C PHE A 183 -3.24 -9.72 -7.36
N ASP A 184 -2.35 -9.94 -8.33
CA ASP A 184 -2.00 -11.29 -8.80
C ASP A 184 -1.40 -12.20 -7.71
N PHE A 185 -0.81 -11.59 -6.67
CA PHE A 185 -0.25 -12.32 -5.53
C PHE A 185 -1.29 -12.74 -4.49
N ASP A 186 -2.52 -12.21 -4.58
CA ASP A 186 -3.59 -12.38 -3.61
C ASP A 186 -4.60 -13.43 -4.09
N PRO A 187 -4.63 -14.63 -3.48
CA PRO A 187 -5.49 -15.71 -3.92
C PRO A 187 -6.97 -15.52 -3.54
N ASP A 188 -7.30 -14.64 -2.58
CA ASP A 188 -8.68 -14.40 -2.12
C ASP A 188 -9.06 -12.93 -2.23
N LEU A 189 -9.54 -12.53 -3.41
CA LEU A 189 -9.99 -11.15 -3.62
C LEU A 189 -11.33 -10.81 -2.94
N THR A 190 -12.01 -11.77 -2.31
CA THR A 190 -13.35 -11.54 -1.74
C THR A 190 -13.30 -10.77 -0.42
N ASN A 191 -12.17 -10.83 0.29
CA ASN A 191 -11.93 -10.14 1.56
C ASN A 191 -11.28 -8.75 1.38
N ASN A 192 -11.03 -8.35 0.12
CA ASN A 192 -10.48 -7.04 -0.26
C ASN A 192 -11.53 -5.91 -0.22
N THR A 193 -12.75 -6.20 0.23
CA THR A 193 -13.82 -5.22 0.40
C THR A 193 -14.53 -5.38 1.73
N ALA A 194 -15.03 -4.26 2.25
CA ALA A 194 -15.88 -4.21 3.43
C ALA A 194 -16.81 -3.00 3.36
N VAL A 195 -17.59 -2.78 4.42
CA VAL A 195 -18.50 -1.63 4.53
C VAL A 195 -18.20 -0.83 5.79
N LEU A 196 -18.39 0.49 5.69
CA LEU A 196 -18.54 1.35 6.86
C LEU A 196 -20.04 1.59 7.05
N ALA A 197 -20.66 0.94 8.03
CA ALA A 197 -22.09 1.11 8.31
C ALA A 197 -22.34 2.25 9.30
N VAL A 198 -23.43 2.98 9.08
CA VAL A 198 -23.89 4.06 9.96
C VAL A 198 -25.28 3.72 10.51
N ASN A 199 -25.38 3.67 11.84
CA ASN A 199 -26.61 3.31 12.58
C ASN A 199 -27.15 4.45 13.44
#